data_AF-A0A843JWD5-F1
#
_entry.id   AF-A0A843JWD5-F1
#
_cell.length_a   1.000
_cell.length_b   1.000
_cell.length_c   1.000
_cell.angle_alpha   90.00
_cell.angle_beta   90.00
_cell.angle_gamma   90.00
#
_symmetry.space_group_name_H-M   'P 1'
#
loop_
_entity.id
_entity.type
_entity.pdbx_description
1 polymer ?
#
loop_
_entity_poly.entity_id
_entity_poly.type
_entity_poly.pdbx_seq_one_letter_code
_entity_poly.pdbx_strand_id
1 'polypeptide(L)' 'MVKVNKNKCIGCGACAATYSEIFHMEDDGKAGVKSGVDAKKNAKSI' A
#
# COMPACT_ATOMS: atom_id res chain seq x y z
N MET A 1 -5.89 -5.79 -9.13
CA MET A 1 -6.32 -5.59 -7.73
C MET A 1 -5.12 -5.75 -6.81
N VAL A 2 -4.56 -4.63 -6.34
CA VAL A 2 -3.54 -4.63 -5.29
C VAL A 2 -4.21 -4.77 -3.94
N LYS A 3 -3.57 -5.53 -3.04
CA LYS A 3 -4.04 -5.76 -1.67
C LYS A 3 -2.85 -5.69 -0.72
N VAL A 4 -3.06 -5.19 0.49
CA VAL A 4 -2.07 -5.25 1.58
C VAL A 4 -2.33 -6.49 2.41
N ASN A 5 -1.29 -7.28 2.69
CA ASN A 5 -1.37 -8.35 3.67
C ASN A 5 -1.16 -7.76 5.07
N LYS A 6 -2.24 -7.63 5.84
CA LYS A 6 -2.25 -7.03 7.18
C LYS A 6 -1.38 -7.80 8.19
N ASN A 7 -1.27 -9.12 8.06
CA ASN A 7 -0.43 -9.94 8.94
C ASN A 7 1.07 -9.71 8.74
N LYS A 8 1.48 -9.33 7.52
CA LYS A 8 2.89 -9.00 7.20
C LYS A 8 3.18 -7.51 7.28
N CYS A 9 2.16 -6.67 7.26
CA CYS A 9 2.32 -5.23 7.37
C CYS A 9 2.77 -4.87 8.79
N ILE A 10 3.93 -4.23 8.89
CA ILE A 10 4.49 -3.79 10.18
C ILE A 10 4.18 -2.32 10.50
N GLY A 11 3.45 -1.62 9.63
CA GLY A 11 3.08 -0.22 9.86
C GLY A 11 4.22 0.79 9.67
N CYS A 12 5.24 0.49 8.86
CA CYS A 12 6.38 1.39 8.65
C CYS A 12 6.06 2.67 7.86
N GLY A 13 4.92 2.73 7.15
CA GLY A 13 4.49 3.93 6.42
C GLY A 13 5.18 4.21 5.08
N ALA A 14 6.20 3.43 4.69
CA ALA A 14 6.94 3.65 3.44
C ALA A 14 6.03 3.68 2.19
N CYS A 15 5.06 2.76 2.12
CA CYS A 15 4.11 2.71 1.00
C CYS A 15 3.22 3.96 0.91
N ALA A 16 2.68 4.44 2.03
CA ALA A 16 1.86 5.65 2.06
C ALA A 16 2.67 6.92 1.77
N ALA A 17 3.98 6.92 2.08
CA ALA A 17 4.88 8.02 1.75
C ALA A 17 5.29 8.04 0.27
N THR A 18 5.68 6.89 -0.29
CA THR A 18 6.16 6.80 -1.68
C THR A 18 5.02 6.82 -2.69
N TYR A 19 3.89 6.21 -2.35
CA TYR A 19 2.75 6.01 -3.25
C TYR A 19 1.45 6.44 -2.57
N SER A 20 1.40 7.70 -2.15
CA SER A 20 0.26 8.27 -1.42
C SER A 20 -1.04 8.30 -2.24
N GLU A 21 -0.99 8.11 -3.56
CA GLU A 21 -2.19 7.99 -4.38
C GLU A 21 -2.81 6.58 -4.36
N ILE A 22 -2.03 5.57 -3.96
CA ILE A 22 -2.48 4.17 -3.88
C ILE A 22 -2.73 3.77 -2.42
N PHE A 23 -1.84 4.14 -1.51
CA PHE A 23 -1.86 3.68 -0.13
C PHE A 23 -2.16 4.82 0.86
N HIS A 24 -2.76 4.45 1.99
CA HIS A 24 -2.93 5.30 3.16
C HIS A 24 -2.63 4.49 4.43
N MET A 25 -2.41 5.16 5.55
CA MET A 25 -2.37 4.49 6.85
C MET A 25 -3.78 4.47 7.42
N GLU A 26 -4.18 3.31 7.96
CA GLU A 26 -5.45 3.12 8.67
C GLU A 26 -5.24 3.24 10.18
N ASP A 27 -6.35 3.32 10.92
CA ASP A 27 -6.35 3.50 12.38
C ASP A 27 -5.74 2.30 13.13
N ASP A 28 -5.64 1.13 12.48
CA ASP A 28 -4.96 -0.07 12.99
C ASP A 28 -3.41 0.02 12.88
N GLY A 29 -2.89 1.15 12.39
CA GLY A 29 -1.48 1.36 12.11
C GLY A 29 -0.95 0.56 10.93
N LYS A 30 -1.83 -0.04 10.10
CA LYS A 30 -1.45 -0.81 8.91
C LYS A 30 -1.80 -0.02 7.65
N ALA A 31 -1.17 -0.40 6.55
CA ALA A 31 -1.46 0.22 5.26
C ALA A 31 -2.82 -0.26 4.71
N GLY A 32 -3.62 0.67 4.19
CA GLY A 32 -4.82 0.46 3.39
C GLY A 32 -4.57 0.81 1.92
N VAL A 33 -5.44 0.32 1.03
CA VAL A 33 -5.41 0.64 -0.41
C VAL A 33 -6.64 1.48 -0.72
N LYS A 34 -6.45 2.63 -1.38
CA LYS A 34 -7.56 3.50 -1.77
C LYS A 34 -8.51 2.77 -2.74
N SER A 35 -9.79 3.09 -2.70
CA SER A 35 -10.78 2.52 -3.63
C SER A 35 -10.55 3.06 -5.06
N GLY A 36 -10.63 2.19 -6.06
CA GLY A 36 -10.53 2.59 -7.47
C GLY A 36 -9.12 2.68 -8.06
N VAL A 37 -8.08 2.27 -7.32
CA VAL A 37 -6.72 2.15 -7.88
C VAL A 37 -6.45 0.76 -8.47
N ASP A 38 -6.50 0.66 -9.79
CA ASP A 38 -5.92 -0.44 -10.55
C ASP A 38 -4.40 -0.29 -10.61
N ALA A 39 -3.71 -0.69 -9.54
CA ALA A 39 -2.25 -0.69 -9.54
C ALA A 39 -1.72 -1.81 -10.45
N LYS A 40 -1.68 -1.53 -11.76
CA LYS A 40 -0.87 -2.21 -12.76
C LYS A 40 0.37 -1.35 -13.04
N LYS A 41 1.38 -1.42 -12.17
CA LYS A 41 2.74 -1.02 -12.56
C LYS A 41 3.75 -2.05 -12.07
N ASN A 42 4.03 -2.94 -13.01
CA ASN A 42 5.24 -3.72 -13.27
C ASN A 42 6.12 -4.17 -12.10
N ALA A 43 6.25 -5.49 -11.97
CA ALA A 43 7.37 -6.12 -11.31
C ALA A 43 8.69 -5.73 -12.03
N LYS A 44 9.74 -5.51 -11.23
CA LYS A 44 11.17 -5.52 -11.61
C LYS A 44 11.82 -4.17 -11.99
N SER A 45 12.61 -3.65 -11.05
CA SER A 45 13.93 -2.99 -11.20
C SER A 45 14.38 -2.72 -9.76
N ILE A 46 15.46 -3.26 -9.18
CA ILE A 46 16.78 -3.74 -9.63
C ILE A 46 17.13 -4.94 -8.74
#